data_AF-I7J5P8-F1
#
_entry.id   AF-I7J5P8-F1
#
_cell.length_a   1.000
_cell.length_b   1.000
_cell.length_c   1.000
_cell.angle_alpha   90.00
_cell.angle_beta   90.00
_cell.angle_gamma   90.00
#
_symmetry.space_group_name_H-M   'P 1'
#
loop_
_entity.id
_entity.type
_entity.pdbx_description
1 polymer ?
#
loop_
_entity_poly.entity_id
_entity_poly.type
_entity_poly.pdbx_seq_one_letter_code
_entity_poly.pdbx_strand_id
1 'polypeptide(L)'
;MEGVTSWTEHISKDGRKYYYNSQTKKSQWIKPEELLTPEELAIANSTPWQEYTTADGRKYWHNKITKKSVWDMPNELKMLKELLAQKAAIEREYVFMSKIENKEQAKEEILKYFQERGISHKSNWDASVKLFETDPRWECFSILTRGERKQLFNEYIIQSQKKAQEEERKMRQRAREIILDEIASWEDLDPASTYAEFARHFHTRDWWNWLDERERDNIFQDYLQNNQDKAKDMKRSRRKHAIAHFTAKLSSYGDGIHMEEWNAVKPIIENDEMFKHIDIAQALSIWQDESRRREKLELDEINRKEYRIFRKNRDAFREYLKKSNVNLDTKWSDFLQVCKGHPAYQNMVGQPGSTCWQLFADYISSLRKDLSDDKKYVLKIIGDNKFKNVESLAKFVREKKDISYDNLNRIFDWLQRRDASGDTSDIDSESSNESMST
;
A
#
# COMPACT_ATOMS: atom_id res chain seq x y z
N MET A 1 -13.74 18.88 -56.20
CA MET A 1 -13.01 19.98 -56.85
C MET A 1 -13.99 21.12 -57.01
N GLU A 2 -13.89 22.13 -56.15
CA GLU A 2 -14.73 23.32 -56.24
C GLU A 2 -14.29 24.13 -57.46
N GLY A 3 -15.22 24.35 -58.40
CA GLY A 3 -14.96 25.18 -59.57
C GLY A 3 -14.76 26.63 -59.12
N VAL A 4 -13.53 27.13 -59.23
CA VAL A 4 -13.20 28.53 -58.93
C VAL A 4 -13.88 29.41 -59.97
N THR A 5 -14.96 30.07 -59.58
CA THR A 5 -15.68 31.00 -60.43
C THR A 5 -14.81 32.24 -60.65
N SER A 6 -14.67 32.67 -61.90
CA SER A 6 -13.79 33.81 -62.25
C SER A 6 -14.47 35.17 -62.10
N TRP A 7 -15.67 35.19 -61.53
CA TRP A 7 -16.48 36.38 -61.34
C TRP A 7 -16.39 36.87 -59.88
N THR A 8 -16.34 38.18 -59.69
CA THR A 8 -16.24 38.83 -58.37
C THR A 8 -17.26 39.97 -58.25
N GLU A 9 -17.85 40.16 -57.07
CA GLU A 9 -18.80 41.26 -56.79
C GLU A 9 -18.05 42.53 -56.37
N HIS A 10 -18.42 43.68 -56.95
CA HIS A 10 -17.83 45.00 -56.68
C HIS A 10 -18.94 46.05 -56.56
N ILE A 11 -18.64 47.16 -55.90
CA ILE A 11 -19.57 48.30 -55.75
C ILE A 11 -19.00 49.49 -56.53
N SER A 12 -19.80 50.08 -57.42
CA SER A 12 -19.40 51.26 -58.20
C SER A 12 -19.37 52.52 -57.33
N LYS A 13 -18.76 53.60 -57.83
CA LYS A 13 -18.73 54.92 -57.14
C LYS A 13 -20.14 55.48 -56.85
N ASP A 14 -21.13 55.07 -57.63
CA ASP A 14 -22.54 55.46 -57.47
C ASP A 14 -23.33 54.49 -56.57
N GLY A 15 -22.64 53.57 -55.87
CA GLY A 15 -23.25 52.61 -54.94
C GLY A 15 -23.94 51.41 -55.61
N ARG A 16 -23.85 51.27 -56.94
CA ARG A 16 -24.46 50.15 -57.67
C ARG A 16 -23.54 48.93 -57.68
N LYS A 17 -24.08 47.75 -57.38
CA LYS A 17 -23.34 46.49 -57.49
C LYS A 17 -23.09 46.11 -58.95
N TYR A 18 -21.87 45.69 -59.26
CA TYR A 18 -21.49 45.12 -60.56
C TYR A 18 -20.58 43.90 -60.36
N TYR A 19 -20.54 43.03 -61.36
CA TYR A 19 -19.80 41.79 -61.32
C TYR A 19 -18.69 41.84 -62.37
N TYR A 20 -17.46 41.51 -61.95
CA TYR A 20 -16.28 41.57 -62.79
C TYR A 20 -15.68 40.17 -62.97
N ASN A 21 -15.49 39.76 -64.23
CA ASN A 21 -14.81 38.53 -64.58
C ASN A 21 -13.30 38.79 -64.73
N SER A 22 -12.49 38.17 -63.88
CA SER A 22 -11.03 38.34 -63.85
C SER A 22 -10.32 37.70 -65.06
N GLN A 23 -10.91 36.65 -65.66
CA GLN A 23 -10.34 35.99 -66.84
C GLN A 23 -10.67 36.74 -68.13
N THR A 24 -11.91 37.17 -68.31
CA THR A 24 -12.34 37.85 -69.55
C THR A 24 -12.19 39.37 -69.49
N LYS A 25 -11.85 39.92 -68.32
CA LYS A 25 -11.79 41.37 -68.02
C LYS A 25 -13.07 42.14 -68.33
N LYS A 26 -14.22 41.45 -68.37
CA LYS A 26 -15.53 42.05 -68.62
C LYS A 26 -16.27 42.33 -67.31
N SER A 27 -16.97 43.46 -67.26
CA SER A 27 -17.88 43.82 -66.16
C SER A 27 -19.33 43.76 -66.63
N GLN A 28 -20.24 43.30 -65.78
CA GLN A 28 -21.67 43.31 -66.04
C GLN A 28 -22.47 43.71 -64.80
N TRP A 29 -23.66 44.27 -65.00
CA TRP A 29 -24.54 44.73 -63.92
C TRP A 29 -25.49 43.64 -63.42
N ILE A 30 -25.58 42.53 -64.12
CA ILE A 30 -26.43 41.38 -63.78
C ILE A 30 -25.55 40.33 -63.12
N LYS A 31 -26.02 39.73 -62.03
CA LYS A 31 -25.30 38.64 -61.35
C LYS A 31 -25.07 37.47 -62.32
N PRO A 32 -23.81 37.11 -62.63
CA PRO A 32 -23.48 35.99 -63.52
C PRO A 32 -24.06 34.68 -63.00
N GLU A 33 -24.40 33.77 -63.93
CA GLU A 33 -25.00 32.47 -63.60
C GLU A 33 -24.09 31.66 -62.68
N GLU A 34 -22.77 31.78 -62.86
CA GLU A 34 -21.76 31.08 -62.06
C GLU A 34 -21.68 31.59 -60.61
N LEU A 35 -22.25 32.76 -60.30
CA LEU A 35 -22.34 33.30 -58.93
C LEU A 35 -23.72 33.13 -58.30
N LEU A 36 -24.71 32.63 -59.05
CA LEU A 36 -26.05 32.38 -58.52
C LEU A 36 -26.02 31.18 -57.58
N THR A 37 -26.72 31.27 -56.45
CA THR A 37 -26.94 30.10 -55.59
C THR A 37 -27.77 29.05 -56.34
N PRO A 38 -27.73 27.76 -55.95
CA PRO A 38 -28.58 26.73 -56.55
C PRO A 38 -30.08 27.11 -56.57
N GLU A 39 -30.52 27.83 -55.52
CA GLU A 39 -31.88 28.37 -55.42
C GLU A 39 -32.13 29.50 -56.44
N GLU A 40 -31.19 30.45 -56.57
CA GLU A 40 -31.27 31.55 -57.53
C GLU A 40 -31.21 31.05 -58.99
N LEU A 41 -30.44 29.99 -59.26
CA LEU A 41 -30.37 29.30 -60.56
C LEU A 41 -31.71 28.64 -60.94
N ALA A 42 -32.32 27.93 -60.00
CA ALA A 42 -33.63 27.30 -60.21
C ALA A 42 -34.71 28.32 -60.57
N ILE A 43 -34.69 29.48 -59.90
CA ILE A 43 -35.59 30.61 -60.15
C ILE A 43 -35.35 31.24 -61.53
N ALA A 44 -34.09 31.47 -61.89
CA ALA A 44 -33.72 32.07 -63.17
C ALA A 44 -34.05 31.16 -64.36
N ASN A 45 -33.99 29.83 -64.18
CA ASN A 45 -34.32 28.84 -65.20
C ASN A 45 -35.83 28.59 -65.32
N SER A 46 -36.58 28.76 -64.23
CA SER A 46 -38.02 28.48 -64.19
C SER A 46 -38.90 29.71 -64.46
N THR A 47 -38.36 30.93 -64.37
CA THR A 47 -39.13 32.16 -64.58
C THR A 47 -38.45 33.12 -65.56
N PRO A 48 -39.21 33.80 -66.45
CA PRO A 48 -38.66 34.80 -67.36
C PRO A 48 -38.38 36.15 -66.68
N TRP A 49 -38.59 36.26 -65.37
CA TRP A 49 -38.47 37.49 -64.60
C TRP A 49 -37.03 37.65 -64.07
N GLN A 50 -36.45 38.82 -64.30
CA GLN A 50 -35.14 39.18 -63.77
C GLN A 50 -35.24 40.38 -62.85
N GLU A 51 -34.54 40.30 -61.72
CA GLU A 51 -34.41 41.39 -60.75
C GLU A 51 -33.32 42.37 -61.20
N TYR A 52 -33.65 43.65 -61.18
CA TYR A 52 -32.76 44.77 -61.47
C TYR A 52 -32.83 45.79 -60.32
N THR A 53 -31.73 46.53 -60.12
CA THR A 53 -31.64 47.56 -59.08
C THR A 53 -31.38 48.92 -59.72
N THR A 54 -32.15 49.93 -59.36
CA THR A 54 -31.97 51.32 -59.82
C THR A 54 -30.81 52.01 -59.07
N ALA A 55 -30.40 53.21 -59.51
CA ALA A 55 -29.41 54.04 -58.78
C ALA A 55 -29.82 54.29 -57.32
N ASP A 56 -31.12 54.50 -57.11
CA ASP A 56 -31.67 54.83 -55.81
C ASP A 56 -31.86 53.59 -54.92
N GLY A 57 -31.33 52.43 -55.33
CA GLY A 57 -31.40 51.17 -54.60
C GLY A 57 -32.76 50.46 -54.68
N ARG A 58 -33.73 50.97 -55.46
CA ARG A 58 -35.03 50.33 -55.62
C ARG A 58 -34.94 49.16 -56.59
N LYS A 59 -35.58 48.05 -56.24
CA LYS A 59 -35.63 46.85 -57.08
C LYS A 59 -36.84 46.89 -58.01
N TYR A 60 -36.67 46.40 -59.22
CA TYR A 60 -37.77 46.16 -60.16
C TYR A 60 -37.53 44.84 -60.89
N TRP A 61 -38.61 44.21 -61.35
CA TRP A 61 -38.56 42.93 -62.06
C TRP A 61 -38.95 43.14 -63.51
N HIS A 62 -38.08 42.72 -64.43
CA HIS A 62 -38.31 42.81 -65.87
C HIS A 62 -38.50 41.41 -66.46
N ASN A 63 -39.59 41.23 -67.20
CA ASN A 63 -39.88 39.98 -67.90
C ASN A 63 -39.18 39.96 -69.26
N LYS A 64 -38.23 39.04 -69.47
CA LYS A 64 -37.46 38.93 -70.71
C LYS A 64 -38.30 38.66 -71.96
N ILE A 65 -39.46 38.02 -71.80
CA ILE A 65 -40.34 37.57 -72.89
C ILE A 65 -41.35 38.67 -73.22
N THR A 66 -42.10 39.15 -72.22
CA THR A 66 -43.16 40.16 -72.43
C THR A 66 -42.65 41.59 -72.48
N LYS A 67 -41.36 41.80 -72.17
CA LYS A 67 -40.68 43.11 -72.06
C LYS A 67 -41.33 44.09 -71.07
N LYS A 68 -42.21 43.61 -70.19
CA LYS A 68 -42.85 44.40 -69.14
C LYS A 68 -41.96 44.47 -67.89
N SER A 69 -41.94 45.63 -67.25
CA SER A 69 -41.28 45.86 -65.97
C SER A 69 -42.32 46.16 -64.90
N VAL A 70 -42.17 45.55 -63.74
CA VAL A 70 -43.03 45.77 -62.56
C VAL A 70 -42.17 46.14 -61.35
N TRP A 71 -42.71 46.99 -60.49
CA TRP A 71 -42.03 47.46 -59.28
C TRP A 71 -42.26 46.56 -58.06
N ASP A 72 -43.28 45.69 -58.13
CA ASP A 72 -43.57 44.67 -57.14
C ASP A 72 -43.14 43.29 -57.64
N MET A 73 -42.74 42.41 -56.73
CA MET A 73 -42.32 41.06 -57.09
C MET A 73 -43.48 40.32 -57.77
N PRO A 74 -43.31 39.83 -59.02
CA PRO A 74 -44.36 39.09 -59.73
C PRO A 74 -44.87 37.92 -58.89
N ASN A 75 -46.19 37.70 -58.88
CA ASN A 75 -46.80 36.64 -58.07
C ASN A 75 -46.22 35.25 -58.36
N GLU A 76 -45.91 34.96 -59.63
CA GLU A 76 -45.25 33.71 -60.04
C GLU A 76 -43.85 33.55 -59.42
N LEU A 77 -43.05 34.62 -59.43
CA LEU A 77 -41.72 34.64 -58.81
C LEU A 77 -41.80 34.53 -57.29
N LYS A 78 -42.80 35.19 -56.68
CA LYS A 78 -43.07 35.13 -55.25
C LYS A 78 -43.48 33.71 -54.82
N MET A 79 -44.41 33.08 -55.54
CA MET A 79 -44.86 31.72 -55.27
C MET A 79 -43.71 30.70 -55.44
N LEU A 80 -42.85 30.86 -56.44
CA LEU A 80 -41.73 29.96 -56.64
C LEU A 80 -40.66 30.10 -55.55
N LYS A 81 -40.33 31.34 -55.15
CA LYS A 81 -39.42 31.59 -54.02
C LYS A 81 -39.95 30.97 -52.73
N GLU A 82 -41.25 31.13 -52.47
CA GLU A 82 -41.93 30.53 -51.32
C GLU A 82 -41.89 28.99 -51.37
N LEU A 83 -42.17 28.40 -52.53
CA LEU A 83 -42.14 26.95 -52.73
C LEU A 83 -40.72 26.37 -52.53
N LEU A 84 -39.69 27.05 -53.03
CA LEU A 84 -38.31 26.62 -52.86
C LEU A 84 -37.86 26.75 -51.40
N ALA A 85 -38.26 27.82 -50.71
CA ALA A 85 -38.03 27.97 -49.28
C ALA A 85 -38.73 26.87 -48.48
N GLN A 86 -39.98 26.52 -48.82
CA GLN A 86 -40.71 25.42 -48.20
C GLN A 86 -40.05 24.06 -48.49
N LYS A 87 -39.63 23.80 -49.73
CA LYS A 87 -38.89 22.58 -50.08
C LYS A 87 -37.55 22.49 -49.34
N ALA A 88 -36.79 23.58 -49.26
CA ALA A 88 -35.52 23.62 -48.52
C ALA A 88 -35.74 23.45 -47.00
N ALA A 89 -36.83 23.97 -46.44
CA ALA A 89 -37.22 23.73 -45.06
C ALA A 89 -37.56 22.24 -44.83
N ILE A 90 -38.40 21.66 -45.68
CA ILE A 90 -38.76 20.22 -45.65
C ILE A 90 -37.52 19.35 -45.83
N GLU A 91 -36.60 19.72 -46.72
CA GLU A 91 -35.38 18.96 -46.97
C GLU A 91 -34.40 19.06 -45.79
N ARG A 92 -34.24 20.23 -45.17
CA ARG A 92 -33.48 20.38 -43.92
C ARG A 92 -34.10 19.58 -42.78
N GLU A 93 -35.42 19.56 -42.68
CA GLU A 93 -36.18 18.79 -41.70
C GLU A 93 -36.04 17.28 -41.96
N TYR A 94 -36.13 16.82 -43.21
CA TYR A 94 -35.93 15.43 -43.62
C TYR A 94 -34.50 14.93 -43.40
N VAL A 95 -33.49 15.71 -43.77
CA VAL A 95 -32.06 15.38 -43.56
C VAL A 95 -31.69 15.32 -42.08
N PHE A 96 -32.38 16.10 -41.24
CA PHE A 96 -32.21 16.04 -39.79
C PHE A 96 -32.95 14.84 -39.18
N MET A 97 -34.20 14.58 -39.61
CA MET A 97 -34.98 13.40 -39.22
C MET A 97 -34.31 12.08 -39.64
N SER A 98 -33.63 12.05 -40.79
CA SER A 98 -32.94 10.86 -41.31
C SER A 98 -31.59 10.57 -40.64
N LYS A 99 -31.10 11.44 -39.74
CA LYS A 99 -29.81 11.24 -39.05
C LYS A 99 -29.87 10.35 -37.82
N ILE A 100 -31.07 10.13 -37.26
CA ILE A 100 -31.25 9.30 -36.07
C ILE A 100 -31.85 7.97 -36.51
N GLU A 101 -30.99 7.02 -36.86
CA GLU A 101 -31.42 5.71 -37.38
C GLU A 101 -31.71 4.70 -36.25
N ASN A 102 -31.07 4.88 -35.10
CA ASN A 102 -31.17 3.94 -33.99
C ASN A 102 -31.26 4.63 -32.61
N LYS A 103 -31.67 3.86 -31.60
CA LYS A 103 -31.82 4.34 -30.22
C LYS A 103 -30.51 4.81 -29.58
N GLU A 104 -29.36 4.30 -29.99
CA GLU A 104 -28.06 4.68 -29.41
C GLU A 104 -27.62 6.05 -29.90
N GLN A 105 -27.70 6.29 -31.21
CA GLN A 105 -27.50 7.61 -31.81
C GLN A 105 -28.48 8.63 -31.23
N ALA A 106 -29.75 8.25 -31.04
CA ALA A 106 -30.73 9.11 -30.39
C ALA A 106 -30.31 9.53 -28.97
N LYS A 107 -29.67 8.62 -28.21
CA LYS A 107 -29.15 8.90 -26.86
C LYS A 107 -27.95 9.84 -26.89
N GLU A 108 -27.04 9.69 -27.84
CA GLU A 108 -25.88 10.59 -27.95
C GLU A 108 -26.29 11.99 -28.41
N GLU A 109 -27.14 12.07 -29.43
CA GLU A 109 -27.58 13.34 -30.00
C GLU A 109 -28.50 14.13 -29.06
N ILE A 110 -29.34 13.46 -28.25
CA ILE A 110 -30.17 14.18 -27.26
C ILE A 110 -29.32 14.77 -26.13
N LEU A 111 -28.20 14.14 -25.76
CA LEU A 111 -27.25 14.70 -24.79
C LEU A 111 -26.54 15.94 -25.34
N LYS A 112 -26.10 15.91 -26.60
CA LYS A 112 -25.55 17.09 -27.30
C LYS A 112 -26.59 18.20 -27.40
N TYR A 113 -27.84 17.85 -27.70
CA TYR A 113 -28.95 18.79 -27.74
C TYR A 113 -29.15 19.50 -26.39
N PHE A 114 -29.11 18.77 -25.26
CA PHE A 114 -29.17 19.39 -23.93
C PHE A 114 -28.01 20.36 -23.68
N GLN A 115 -26.80 20.03 -24.15
CA GLN A 115 -25.64 20.91 -24.06
C GLN A 115 -25.79 22.18 -24.92
N GLU A 116 -26.22 22.05 -26.18
CA GLU A 116 -26.46 23.19 -27.10
C GLU A 116 -27.54 24.14 -26.58
N ARG A 117 -28.57 23.59 -25.95
CA ARG A 117 -29.64 24.37 -25.31
C ARG A 117 -29.22 25.02 -24.00
N GLY A 118 -27.99 24.80 -23.55
CA GLY A 118 -27.45 25.43 -22.33
C GLY A 118 -28.14 24.93 -21.07
N ILE A 119 -28.60 23.67 -21.04
CA ILE A 119 -29.22 23.08 -19.86
C ILE A 119 -28.19 23.03 -18.72
N SER A 120 -28.50 23.72 -17.63
CA SER A 120 -27.71 23.74 -16.40
C SER A 120 -28.03 22.53 -15.53
N HIS A 121 -27.11 22.11 -14.67
CA HIS A 121 -27.38 21.10 -13.63
C HIS A 121 -28.47 21.52 -12.63
N LYS A 122 -28.90 22.79 -12.61
CA LYS A 122 -30.03 23.29 -11.81
C LYS A 122 -31.38 23.25 -12.55
N SER A 123 -31.38 22.86 -13.82
CA SER A 123 -32.59 22.86 -14.66
C SER A 123 -33.56 21.75 -14.27
N ASN A 124 -34.86 22.04 -14.35
CA ASN A 124 -35.93 21.08 -14.08
C ASN A 124 -36.47 20.45 -15.37
N TRP A 125 -36.81 19.16 -15.33
CA TRP A 125 -37.32 18.41 -16.48
C TRP A 125 -38.58 19.06 -17.09
N ASP A 126 -39.64 19.28 -16.31
CA ASP A 126 -40.92 19.76 -16.85
C ASP A 126 -40.84 21.19 -17.40
N ALA A 127 -39.95 22.02 -16.84
CA ALA A 127 -39.69 23.36 -17.38
C ALA A 127 -38.89 23.29 -18.69
N SER A 128 -37.92 22.37 -18.76
CA SER A 128 -37.08 22.19 -19.94
C SER A 128 -37.86 21.56 -21.10
N VAL A 129 -38.77 20.62 -20.84
CA VAL A 129 -39.63 20.01 -21.86
C VAL A 129 -40.48 21.05 -22.60
N LYS A 130 -41.05 22.03 -21.88
CA LYS A 130 -41.81 23.12 -22.52
C LYS A 130 -40.96 23.95 -23.47
N LEU A 131 -39.65 24.10 -23.18
CA LEU A 131 -38.70 24.75 -24.08
C LEU A 131 -38.38 23.86 -25.28
N PHE A 132 -38.25 22.55 -25.06
CA PHE A 132 -37.95 21.60 -26.13
C PHE A 132 -39.11 21.39 -27.10
N GLU A 133 -40.35 21.37 -26.62
CA GLU A 133 -41.56 21.22 -27.46
C GLU A 133 -41.72 22.35 -28.51
N THR A 134 -41.08 23.51 -28.28
CA THR A 134 -41.05 24.59 -29.29
C THR A 134 -40.06 24.35 -30.42
N ASP A 135 -39.13 23.40 -30.26
CA ASP A 135 -38.13 23.07 -31.26
C ASP A 135 -38.58 21.86 -32.09
N PRO A 136 -38.72 22.01 -33.43
CA PRO A 136 -38.99 20.88 -34.33
C PRO A 136 -38.02 19.70 -34.15
N ARG A 137 -36.77 19.95 -33.71
CA ARG A 137 -35.75 18.92 -33.46
C ARG A 137 -36.12 17.97 -32.31
N TRP A 138 -37.01 18.37 -31.41
CA TRP A 138 -37.44 17.55 -30.28
C TRP A 138 -38.23 16.31 -30.73
N GLU A 139 -38.97 16.42 -31.83
CA GLU A 139 -39.73 15.31 -32.42
C GLU A 139 -38.81 14.24 -33.04
N CYS A 140 -37.58 14.59 -33.41
CA CYS A 140 -36.59 13.65 -33.93
C CYS A 140 -36.19 12.60 -32.89
N PHE A 141 -36.39 12.89 -31.60
CA PHE A 141 -36.15 11.95 -30.51
C PHE A 141 -37.38 11.08 -30.18
N SER A 142 -38.43 11.04 -31.03
CA SER A 142 -39.65 10.20 -30.90
C SER A 142 -39.37 8.71 -30.76
N ILE A 143 -38.24 8.21 -31.28
CA ILE A 143 -37.75 6.84 -31.06
C ILE A 143 -37.46 6.53 -29.59
N LEU A 144 -37.17 7.55 -28.78
CA LEU A 144 -37.01 7.46 -27.32
C LEU A 144 -38.33 7.75 -26.64
N THR A 145 -38.75 6.84 -25.76
CA THR A 145 -39.91 7.03 -24.90
C THR A 145 -39.73 8.24 -23.98
N ARG A 146 -40.84 8.81 -23.50
CA ARG A 146 -40.81 9.91 -22.51
C ARG A 146 -39.98 9.55 -21.26
N GLY A 147 -40.02 8.28 -20.86
CA GLY A 147 -39.22 7.76 -19.74
C GLY A 147 -37.72 7.74 -20.06
N GLU A 148 -37.32 7.22 -21.22
CA GLU A 148 -35.92 7.20 -21.66
C GLU A 148 -35.35 8.62 -21.79
N ARG A 149 -36.11 9.57 -22.36
CA ARG A 149 -35.66 10.97 -22.45
C ARG A 149 -35.48 11.62 -21.07
N LYS A 150 -36.40 11.39 -20.14
CA LYS A 150 -36.30 11.88 -18.76
C LYS A 150 -35.11 11.26 -18.03
N GLN A 151 -34.84 9.98 -18.25
CA GLN A 151 -33.67 9.31 -17.70
C GLN A 151 -32.36 9.93 -18.20
N LEU A 152 -32.23 10.14 -19.52
CA LEU A 152 -31.04 10.78 -20.12
C LEU A 152 -30.88 12.23 -19.66
N PHE A 153 -31.97 12.96 -19.48
CA PHE A 153 -31.91 14.30 -18.91
C PHE A 153 -31.39 14.29 -17.47
N ASN A 154 -31.92 13.42 -16.62
CA ASN A 154 -31.44 13.29 -15.24
C ASN A 154 -29.97 12.85 -15.20
N GLU A 155 -29.56 11.94 -16.09
CA GLU A 155 -28.17 11.54 -16.24
C GLU A 155 -27.28 12.72 -16.64
N TYR A 156 -27.68 13.51 -17.64
CA TYR A 156 -26.99 14.73 -18.05
C TYR A 156 -26.86 15.74 -16.92
N ILE A 157 -27.94 15.96 -16.14
CA ILE A 157 -27.93 16.85 -14.97
C ILE A 157 -26.91 16.36 -13.93
N ILE A 158 -26.91 15.07 -13.61
CA ILE A 158 -25.96 14.47 -12.66
C ILE A 158 -24.52 14.59 -13.18
N GLN A 159 -24.28 14.31 -14.47
CA GLN A 159 -22.96 14.44 -15.08
C GLN A 159 -22.47 15.90 -15.08
N SER A 160 -23.34 16.85 -15.42
CA SER A 160 -23.05 18.29 -15.39
C SER A 160 -22.74 18.77 -13.97
N GLN A 161 -23.50 18.31 -12.97
CA GLN A 161 -23.23 18.59 -11.56
C GLN A 161 -21.87 18.03 -11.11
N LYS A 162 -21.58 16.77 -11.44
CA LYS A 162 -20.28 16.13 -11.13
C LYS A 162 -19.12 16.88 -11.78
N LYS A 163 -19.27 17.30 -13.05
CA LYS A 163 -18.25 18.06 -13.77
C LYS A 163 -18.00 19.42 -13.11
N ALA A 164 -19.06 20.14 -12.73
CA ALA A 164 -18.94 21.42 -12.02
C ALA A 164 -18.26 21.26 -10.64
N GLN A 165 -18.65 20.24 -9.87
CA GLN A 165 -18.01 19.93 -8.57
C GLN A 165 -16.53 19.55 -8.73
N GLU A 166 -16.19 18.78 -9.76
CA GLU A 166 -14.80 18.38 -10.05
C GLU A 166 -13.95 19.57 -10.52
N GLU A 167 -14.50 20.48 -11.34
CA GLU A 167 -13.84 21.72 -11.73
C GLU A 167 -13.60 22.63 -10.53
N GLU A 168 -14.59 22.79 -9.65
CA GLU A 168 -14.46 23.54 -8.40
C GLU A 168 -13.40 22.91 -7.49
N ARG A 169 -13.40 21.58 -7.34
CA ARG A 169 -12.38 20.86 -6.56
C ARG A 169 -10.98 21.08 -7.14
N LYS A 170 -10.80 21.00 -8.45
CA LYS A 170 -9.53 21.26 -9.13
C LYS A 170 -9.07 22.71 -8.93
N MET A 171 -9.99 23.66 -8.98
CA MET A 171 -9.71 25.07 -8.75
C MET A 171 -9.26 25.31 -7.30
N ARG A 172 -9.95 24.74 -6.30
CA ARG A 172 -9.54 24.80 -4.89
C ARG A 172 -8.19 24.13 -4.64
N GLN A 173 -7.93 22.98 -5.29
CA GLN A 173 -6.64 22.29 -5.21
C GLN A 173 -5.50 23.16 -5.76
N ARG A 174 -5.70 23.78 -6.93
CA ARG A 174 -4.72 24.73 -7.50
C ARG A 174 -4.49 25.93 -6.60
N ALA A 175 -5.55 26.50 -6.02
CA ALA A 175 -5.42 27.60 -5.06
C ALA A 175 -4.56 27.20 -3.86
N ARG A 176 -4.77 25.98 -3.32
CA ARG A 176 -3.96 25.44 -2.22
C ARG A 176 -2.48 25.32 -2.61
N GLU A 177 -2.17 24.80 -3.79
CA GLU A 177 -0.80 24.68 -4.29
C GLU A 177 -0.13 26.06 -4.43
N ILE A 178 -0.83 27.02 -5.04
CA ILE A 178 -0.31 28.39 -5.19
C ILE A 178 -0.06 29.04 -3.82
N ILE A 179 -0.98 28.88 -2.85
CA ILE A 179 -0.79 29.41 -1.49
C ILE A 179 0.48 28.83 -0.86
N LEU A 180 0.70 27.51 -0.98
CA LEU A 180 1.87 26.87 -0.40
C LEU A 180 3.17 27.40 -1.02
N ASP A 181 3.18 27.63 -2.34
CA ASP A 181 4.34 28.19 -3.05
C ASP A 181 4.59 29.67 -2.67
N GLU A 182 3.53 30.47 -2.54
CA GLU A 182 3.62 31.88 -2.10
C GLU A 182 4.09 31.98 -0.65
N ILE A 183 3.62 31.11 0.26
CA ILE A 183 4.13 31.05 1.63
C ILE A 183 5.62 30.63 1.62
N ALA A 184 5.98 29.62 0.82
CA ALA A 184 7.36 29.14 0.77
C ALA A 184 8.36 30.15 0.21
N SER A 185 7.90 31.07 -0.64
CA SER A 185 8.71 32.14 -1.24
C SER A 185 8.62 33.46 -0.47
N TRP A 186 7.85 33.51 0.62
CA TRP A 186 7.70 34.72 1.43
C TRP A 186 8.95 34.96 2.29
N GLU A 187 9.72 36.01 1.95
CA GLU A 187 11.01 36.31 2.58
C GLU A 187 10.92 36.63 4.07
N ASP A 188 9.86 37.33 4.49
CA ASP A 188 9.64 37.74 5.89
C ASP A 188 8.93 36.66 6.74
N LEU A 189 8.84 35.42 6.23
CA LEU A 189 8.19 34.33 6.95
C LEU A 189 8.99 33.93 8.19
N ASP A 190 8.35 34.07 9.35
CA ASP A 190 8.84 33.65 10.65
C ASP A 190 7.88 32.62 11.29
N PRO A 191 8.35 31.71 12.17
CA PRO A 191 7.46 30.82 12.91
C PRO A 191 6.39 31.51 13.75
N ALA A 192 6.55 32.81 14.06
CA ALA A 192 5.56 33.63 14.74
C ALA A 192 4.69 34.47 13.78
N SER A 193 4.90 34.39 12.46
CA SER A 193 4.08 35.11 11.48
C SER A 193 2.60 34.72 11.60
N THR A 194 1.74 35.72 11.41
CA THR A 194 0.29 35.57 11.56
C THR A 194 -0.42 35.53 10.22
N TYR A 195 -1.59 34.88 10.18
CA TYR A 195 -2.43 34.90 8.98
C TYR A 195 -2.86 36.31 8.58
N ALA A 196 -3.00 37.24 9.55
CA ALA A 196 -3.34 38.63 9.25
C ALA A 196 -2.24 39.34 8.43
N GLU A 197 -0.97 39.04 8.68
CA GLU A 197 0.17 39.56 7.90
C GLU A 197 0.18 38.97 6.50
N PHE A 198 0.00 37.64 6.40
CA PHE A 198 -0.15 36.94 5.12
C PHE A 198 -1.30 37.53 4.29
N ALA A 199 -2.46 37.75 4.90
CA ALA A 199 -3.63 38.30 4.22
C ALA A 199 -3.38 39.72 3.70
N ARG A 200 -2.74 40.58 4.49
CA ARG A 200 -2.38 41.93 4.03
C ARG A 200 -1.49 41.89 2.78
N HIS A 201 -0.56 40.94 2.72
CA HIS A 201 0.38 40.83 1.60
C HIS A 201 -0.26 40.27 0.33
N PHE A 202 -1.13 39.25 0.44
CA PHE A 202 -1.62 38.49 -0.72
C PHE A 202 -3.09 38.74 -1.11
N HIS A 203 -3.83 39.61 -0.41
CA HIS A 203 -5.26 39.83 -0.69
C HIS A 203 -5.61 40.28 -2.12
N THR A 204 -4.67 40.89 -2.85
CA THR A 204 -4.90 41.36 -4.23
C THR A 204 -4.68 40.27 -5.28
N ARG A 205 -4.24 39.06 -4.89
CA ARG A 205 -3.99 37.97 -5.83
C ARG A 205 -5.29 37.41 -6.40
N ASP A 206 -5.28 37.02 -7.68
CA ASP A 206 -6.46 36.47 -8.36
C ASP A 206 -7.02 35.23 -7.66
N TRP A 207 -6.13 34.39 -7.12
CA TRP A 207 -6.49 33.16 -6.40
C TRP A 207 -7.09 33.42 -5.02
N TRP A 208 -6.98 34.64 -4.49
CA TRP A 208 -7.43 34.97 -3.13
C TRP A 208 -8.88 34.53 -2.94
N ASN A 209 -9.78 34.97 -3.82
CA ASN A 209 -11.21 34.69 -3.70
C ASN A 209 -11.64 33.28 -4.15
N TRP A 210 -10.71 32.38 -4.49
CA TRP A 210 -11.03 31.00 -4.88
C TRP A 210 -11.26 30.08 -3.68
N LEU A 211 -10.82 30.51 -2.51
CA LEU A 211 -11.00 29.84 -1.22
C LEU A 211 -11.64 30.79 -0.23
N ASP A 212 -12.33 30.24 0.76
CA ASP A 212 -12.81 31.04 1.88
C ASP A 212 -11.66 31.41 2.84
N GLU A 213 -11.91 32.40 3.71
CA GLU A 213 -10.88 32.89 4.64
C GLU A 213 -10.39 31.80 5.60
N ARG A 214 -11.27 30.90 6.01
CA ARG A 214 -10.96 29.82 6.93
C ARG A 214 -10.09 28.74 6.28
N GLU A 215 -10.35 28.41 5.01
CA GLU A 215 -9.56 27.50 4.19
C GLU A 215 -8.14 28.07 4.01
N ARG A 216 -8.02 29.36 3.67
CA ARG A 216 -6.71 30.03 3.54
C ARG A 216 -5.93 30.04 4.86
N ASP A 217 -6.57 30.39 5.97
CA ASP A 217 -5.95 30.37 7.30
C ASP A 217 -5.51 28.96 7.69
N ASN A 218 -6.36 27.95 7.50
CA ASN A 218 -5.99 26.55 7.76
C ASN A 218 -4.75 26.13 6.96
N ILE A 219 -4.67 26.48 5.65
CA ILE A 219 -3.49 26.17 4.83
C ILE A 219 -2.24 26.85 5.37
N PHE A 220 -2.36 28.11 5.81
CA PHE A 220 -1.27 28.87 6.40
C PHE A 220 -0.77 28.27 7.72
N GLN A 221 -1.69 27.99 8.66
CA GLN A 221 -1.35 27.36 9.94
C GLN A 221 -0.75 25.97 9.74
N ASP A 222 -1.33 25.16 8.85
CA ASP A 222 -0.80 23.83 8.50
C ASP A 222 0.64 23.95 7.98
N TYR A 223 0.93 24.94 7.14
CA TYR A 223 2.29 25.14 6.62
C TYR A 223 3.28 25.47 7.73
N LEU A 224 2.95 26.43 8.60
CA LEU A 224 3.82 26.83 9.72
C LEU A 224 4.09 25.65 10.66
N GLN A 225 3.03 24.94 11.05
CA GLN A 225 3.13 23.79 11.92
C GLN A 225 3.98 22.68 11.30
N ASN A 226 3.75 22.36 10.02
CA ASN A 226 4.54 21.36 9.31
C ASN A 226 6.02 21.75 9.20
N ASN A 227 6.33 23.03 9.01
CA ASN A 227 7.72 23.48 8.94
C ASN A 227 8.41 23.38 10.31
N GLN A 228 7.72 23.75 11.39
CA GLN A 228 8.20 23.57 12.76
C GLN A 228 8.44 22.09 13.09
N ASP A 229 7.51 21.21 12.71
CA ASP A 229 7.62 19.78 12.99
C ASP A 229 8.72 19.13 12.17
N LYS A 230 8.88 19.49 10.89
CA LYS A 230 10.05 19.10 10.08
C LYS A 230 11.37 19.51 10.74
N ALA A 231 11.45 20.74 11.26
CA ALA A 231 12.66 21.21 11.96
C ALA A 231 12.93 20.42 13.25
N LYS A 232 11.89 20.11 14.04
CA LYS A 232 11.99 19.26 15.25
C LYS A 232 12.42 17.84 14.90
N ASP A 233 11.85 17.24 13.86
CA ASP A 233 12.15 15.88 13.42
C ASP A 233 13.56 15.77 12.82
N MET A 234 14.02 16.77 12.07
CA MET A 234 15.42 16.86 11.62
C MET A 234 16.40 16.88 12.80
N LYS A 235 16.11 17.67 13.86
CA LYS A 235 16.92 17.68 15.08
C LYS A 235 16.91 16.33 15.79
N ARG A 236 15.74 15.70 15.93
CA ARG A 236 15.59 14.35 16.52
C ARG A 236 16.34 13.29 15.72
N SER A 237 16.28 13.35 14.39
CA SER A 237 16.96 12.43 13.47
C SER A 237 18.48 12.55 13.58
N ARG A 238 19.02 13.79 13.57
CA ARG A 238 20.46 14.05 13.81
C ARG A 238 20.91 13.48 15.16
N ARG A 239 20.15 13.71 16.23
CA ARG A 239 20.44 13.14 17.55
C ARG A 239 20.41 11.62 17.56
N LYS A 240 19.40 11.00 16.94
CA LYS A 240 19.29 9.53 16.84
C LYS A 240 20.49 8.94 16.08
N HIS A 241 20.89 9.57 14.97
CA HIS A 241 22.05 9.15 14.19
C HIS A 241 23.35 9.28 14.99
N ALA A 242 23.54 10.42 15.68
CA ALA A 242 24.68 10.63 16.57
C ALA A 242 24.77 9.55 17.67
N ILE A 243 23.65 9.24 18.33
CA ILE A 243 23.57 8.18 19.35
C ILE A 243 23.95 6.82 18.76
N ALA A 244 23.37 6.43 17.62
CA ALA A 244 23.66 5.15 16.99
C ALA A 244 25.14 5.03 16.61
N HIS A 245 25.73 6.11 16.08
CA HIS A 245 27.15 6.16 15.75
C HIS A 245 28.03 6.10 17.01
N PHE A 246 27.63 6.78 18.09
CA PHE A 246 28.34 6.75 19.37
C PHE A 246 28.35 5.34 19.97
N THR A 247 27.19 4.67 20.00
CA THR A 247 27.08 3.28 20.46
C THR A 247 27.95 2.34 19.60
N ALA A 248 27.90 2.46 18.27
CA ALA A 248 28.73 1.64 17.39
C ALA A 248 30.23 1.87 17.62
N LYS A 249 30.63 3.13 17.81
CA LYS A 249 32.00 3.52 18.12
C LYS A 249 32.46 2.90 19.45
N LEU A 250 31.63 2.97 20.50
CA LEU A 250 31.90 2.31 21.79
C LEU A 250 32.06 0.79 21.66
N SER A 251 31.20 0.13 20.86
CA SER A 251 31.31 -1.31 20.62
C SER A 251 32.57 -1.69 19.82
N SER A 252 33.09 -0.79 18.97
CA SER A 252 34.28 -1.04 18.14
C SER A 252 35.62 -0.94 18.90
N TYR A 253 35.68 -0.21 20.01
CA TYR A 253 36.90 -0.05 20.81
C TYR A 253 37.24 -1.26 21.70
N GLY A 254 36.58 -2.38 21.49
CA GLY A 254 36.58 -3.56 22.36
C GLY A 254 37.90 -4.32 22.56
N ASP A 255 39.02 -3.94 21.92
CA ASP A 255 40.26 -4.76 21.99
C ASP A 255 41.56 -4.02 22.37
N GLY A 256 41.56 -2.70 22.61
CA GLY A 256 42.85 -2.00 22.81
C GLY A 256 42.88 -0.68 23.57
N ILE A 257 41.74 -0.16 24.03
CA ILE A 257 41.70 1.10 24.79
C ILE A 257 40.84 0.86 26.02
N HIS A 258 41.41 1.03 27.22
CA HIS A 258 40.68 1.07 28.49
C HIS A 258 39.67 2.24 28.46
N MET A 259 38.51 2.02 27.85
CA MET A 259 37.30 2.84 27.98
C MET A 259 36.47 2.39 29.20
N GLU A 260 37.14 1.92 30.24
CA GLU A 260 36.53 1.57 31.53
C GLU A 260 36.18 2.80 32.35
N GLU A 261 36.74 3.96 31.99
CA GLU A 261 36.47 5.23 32.64
C GLU A 261 35.88 6.24 31.68
N TRP A 262 34.81 6.91 32.14
CA TRP A 262 34.18 8.02 31.44
C TRP A 262 35.16 9.13 31.05
N ASN A 263 36.22 9.34 31.84
CA ASN A 263 37.25 10.35 31.59
C ASN A 263 38.05 10.11 30.31
N ALA A 264 38.17 8.86 29.84
CA ALA A 264 38.79 8.55 28.55
C ALA A 264 37.83 8.78 27.37
N VAL A 265 36.53 8.65 27.59
CA VAL A 265 35.48 8.74 26.56
C VAL A 265 35.01 10.17 26.33
N LYS A 266 34.95 10.97 27.40
CA LYS A 266 34.48 12.36 27.37
C LYS A 266 35.22 13.24 26.34
N PRO A 267 36.57 13.24 26.25
CA PRO A 267 37.28 14.05 25.26
C PRO A 267 36.98 13.64 23.80
N ILE A 268 36.65 12.38 23.56
CA ILE A 268 36.30 11.88 22.21
C ILE A 268 34.94 12.43 21.78
N ILE A 269 34.01 12.63 22.73
CA ILE A 269 32.70 13.21 22.48
C ILE A 269 32.81 14.72 22.24
N GLU A 270 33.59 15.41 23.07
CA GLU A 270 33.73 16.88 22.99
C GLU A 270 34.43 17.35 21.71
N ASN A 271 35.35 16.55 21.16
CA ASN A 271 36.13 16.90 19.97
C ASN A 271 35.48 16.48 18.64
N ASP A 272 34.48 15.59 18.65
CA ASP A 272 33.88 15.04 17.43
C ASP A 272 32.59 15.79 17.06
N GLU A 273 32.59 16.43 15.89
CA GLU A 273 31.44 17.20 15.39
C GLU A 273 30.15 16.38 15.34
N MET A 274 30.25 15.07 15.09
CA MET A 274 29.09 14.18 15.00
C MET A 274 28.38 13.99 16.33
N PHE A 275 29.07 14.16 17.46
CA PHE A 275 28.53 13.94 18.80
C PHE A 275 28.06 15.22 19.51
N LYS A 276 28.26 16.40 18.91
CA LYS A 276 27.77 17.68 19.43
C LYS A 276 26.24 17.73 19.65
N HIS A 277 25.50 16.81 19.02
CA HIS A 277 24.05 16.69 19.16
C HIS A 277 23.59 15.76 20.30
N ILE A 278 24.53 15.15 21.03
CA ILE A 278 24.25 14.31 22.19
C ILE A 278 24.54 15.14 23.45
N ASP A 279 23.60 15.15 24.39
CA ASP A 279 23.85 15.73 25.70
C ASP A 279 24.86 14.88 26.48
N ILE A 280 25.76 15.52 27.24
CA ILE A 280 26.83 14.84 27.99
C ILE A 280 26.23 13.83 28.98
N ALA A 281 25.11 14.16 29.64
CA ALA A 281 24.44 13.24 30.55
C ALA A 281 23.87 12.01 29.81
N GLN A 282 23.33 12.23 28.61
CA GLN A 282 22.85 11.14 27.76
C GLN A 282 23.99 10.24 27.27
N ALA A 283 25.11 10.84 26.85
CA ALA A 283 26.30 10.10 26.44
C ALA A 283 26.89 9.27 27.59
N LEU A 284 26.89 9.80 28.82
CA LEU A 284 27.29 9.07 30.03
C LEU A 284 26.38 7.86 30.27
N SER A 285 25.05 8.03 30.15
CA SER A 285 24.10 6.92 30.30
C SER A 285 24.35 5.82 29.26
N ILE A 286 24.54 6.18 27.99
CA ILE A 286 24.82 5.23 26.92
C ILE A 286 26.13 4.46 27.20
N TRP A 287 27.17 5.17 27.64
CA TRP A 287 28.44 4.55 28.00
C TRP A 287 28.30 3.62 29.21
N GLN A 288 27.57 4.01 30.26
CA GLN A 288 27.32 3.17 31.44
C GLN A 288 26.58 1.88 31.07
N ASP A 289 25.54 1.99 30.24
CA ASP A 289 24.78 0.83 29.78
C ASP A 289 25.63 -0.09 28.92
N GLU A 290 26.46 0.46 28.03
CA GLU A 290 27.40 -0.31 27.22
C GLU A 290 28.50 -0.97 28.06
N SER A 291 29.00 -0.30 29.10
CA SER A 291 29.97 -0.88 30.04
C SER A 291 29.37 -2.06 30.79
N ARG A 292 28.19 -1.90 31.39
CA ARG A 292 27.47 -2.99 32.08
C ARG A 292 27.16 -4.15 31.14
N ARG A 293 26.80 -3.85 29.89
CA ARG A 293 26.53 -4.87 28.86
C ARG A 293 27.77 -5.69 28.55
N ARG A 294 28.94 -5.05 28.42
CA ARG A 294 30.23 -5.73 28.20
C ARG A 294 30.59 -6.63 29.37
N GLU A 295 30.59 -6.10 30.60
CA GLU A 295 30.86 -6.86 31.82
C GLU A 295 29.95 -8.10 31.94
N LYS A 296 28.65 -7.93 31.66
CA LYS A 296 27.71 -9.05 31.67
C LYS A 296 28.02 -10.11 30.63
N LEU A 297 28.38 -9.72 29.40
CA LEU A 297 28.70 -10.67 28.34
C LEU A 297 29.99 -11.45 28.63
N GLU A 298 31.00 -10.79 29.19
CA GLU A 298 32.24 -11.42 29.63
C GLU A 298 31.95 -12.43 30.76
N LEU A 299 31.17 -12.03 31.76
CA LEU A 299 30.75 -12.91 32.85
C LEU A 299 29.94 -14.10 32.33
N ASP A 300 28.99 -13.88 31.42
CA ASP A 300 28.19 -14.93 30.79
C ASP A 300 29.07 -15.86 29.93
N GLU A 301 30.12 -15.36 29.29
CA GLU A 301 31.09 -16.19 28.57
C GLU A 301 31.92 -17.06 29.51
N ILE A 302 32.42 -16.49 30.61
CA ILE A 302 33.14 -17.21 31.66
C ILE A 302 32.25 -18.31 32.25
N ASN A 303 31.04 -17.95 32.70
CA ASN A 303 30.05 -18.89 33.23
C ASN A 303 29.70 -20.01 32.24
N ARG A 304 29.60 -19.70 30.93
CA ARG A 304 29.38 -20.71 29.90
C ARG A 304 30.57 -21.65 29.74
N LYS A 305 31.81 -21.15 29.82
CA LYS A 305 33.03 -21.98 29.78
C LYS A 305 33.08 -22.89 31.01
N GLU A 306 32.82 -22.36 32.20
CA GLU A 306 32.77 -23.13 33.44
C GLU A 306 31.68 -24.20 33.43
N TYR A 307 30.46 -23.86 33.02
CA TYR A 307 29.36 -24.83 32.95
C TYR A 307 29.67 -25.99 31.99
N ARG A 308 30.38 -25.73 30.88
CA ARG A 308 30.86 -26.79 29.96
C ARG A 308 31.86 -27.70 30.65
N ILE A 309 32.79 -27.14 31.43
CA ILE A 309 33.77 -27.92 32.21
C ILE A 309 33.04 -28.77 33.26
N PHE A 310 32.13 -28.19 34.03
CA PHE A 310 31.36 -28.91 35.06
C PHE A 310 30.55 -30.06 34.46
N ARG A 311 29.93 -29.86 33.29
CA ARG A 311 29.23 -30.94 32.59
C ARG A 311 30.18 -32.08 32.22
N LYS A 312 31.34 -31.76 31.63
CA LYS A 312 32.35 -32.78 31.27
C LYS A 312 32.84 -33.55 32.50
N ASN A 313 33.05 -32.87 33.63
CA ASN A 313 33.45 -33.51 34.88
C ASN A 313 32.37 -34.48 35.40
N ARG A 314 31.09 -34.09 35.33
CA ARG A 314 29.97 -34.97 35.70
C ARG A 314 29.91 -36.20 34.81
N ASP A 315 30.06 -36.03 33.50
CA ASP A 315 30.04 -37.14 32.56
C ASP A 315 31.25 -38.07 32.76
N ALA A 316 32.44 -37.53 33.03
CA ALA A 316 33.62 -38.30 33.37
C ALA A 316 33.45 -39.11 34.67
N PHE A 317 32.81 -38.54 35.70
CA PHE A 317 32.51 -39.26 36.93
C PHE A 317 31.47 -40.36 36.72
N ARG A 318 30.42 -40.13 35.91
CA ARG A 318 29.46 -41.18 35.51
C ARG A 318 30.13 -42.31 34.74
N GLU A 319 31.07 -41.99 33.85
CA GLU A 319 31.84 -43.01 33.14
C GLU A 319 32.74 -43.79 34.10
N TYR A 320 33.36 -43.12 35.07
CA TYR A 320 34.14 -43.75 36.12
C TYR A 320 33.29 -44.70 36.99
N LEU A 321 32.06 -44.31 37.36
CA LEU A 321 31.12 -45.17 38.09
C LEU A 321 30.83 -46.47 37.34
N LYS A 322 30.62 -46.40 36.02
CA LYS A 322 30.37 -47.57 35.18
C LYS A 322 31.57 -48.51 35.04
N LYS A 323 32.79 -47.95 35.04
CA LYS A 323 34.04 -48.73 34.95
C LYS A 323 34.50 -49.26 36.31
N SER A 324 34.07 -48.61 37.38
CA SER A 324 34.29 -49.07 38.74
C SER A 324 33.34 -50.22 39.01
N ASN A 325 33.81 -51.29 39.65
CA ASN A 325 33.02 -52.49 39.95
C ASN A 325 31.97 -52.25 41.05
N VAL A 326 31.12 -51.23 40.87
CA VAL A 326 30.05 -50.80 41.78
C VAL A 326 28.82 -51.65 41.51
N ASN A 327 28.29 -52.26 42.56
CA ASN A 327 27.07 -53.08 42.54
C ASN A 327 26.06 -52.61 43.59
N LEU A 328 24.92 -53.29 43.71
CA LEU A 328 23.84 -52.90 44.62
C LEU A 328 24.20 -52.95 46.12
N ASP A 329 25.21 -53.74 46.48
CA ASP A 329 25.69 -53.86 47.85
C ASP A 329 26.82 -52.87 48.17
N THR A 330 27.29 -52.13 47.16
CA THR A 330 28.39 -51.17 47.33
C THR A 330 27.89 -49.96 48.12
N LYS A 331 28.48 -49.74 49.30
CA LYS A 331 28.21 -48.55 50.11
C LYS A 331 28.99 -47.34 49.60
N TRP A 332 28.40 -46.15 49.77
CA TRP A 332 29.07 -44.91 49.41
C TRP A 332 30.39 -44.72 50.18
N SER A 333 30.44 -45.06 51.46
CA SER A 333 31.65 -44.97 52.29
C SER A 333 32.81 -45.77 51.70
N ASP A 334 32.54 -46.97 51.23
CA ASP A 334 33.54 -47.91 50.75
C ASP A 334 34.02 -47.50 49.36
N PHE A 335 33.08 -47.09 48.50
CA PHE A 335 33.40 -46.50 47.21
C PHE A 335 34.20 -45.20 47.36
N LEU A 336 33.89 -44.36 48.36
CA LEU A 336 34.58 -43.11 48.63
C LEU A 336 36.06 -43.32 48.99
N GLN A 337 36.39 -44.35 49.75
CA GLN A 337 37.79 -44.64 50.10
C GLN A 337 38.65 -44.94 48.86
N VAL A 338 38.06 -45.54 47.84
CA VAL A 338 38.74 -45.89 46.58
C VAL A 338 38.73 -44.70 45.61
N CYS A 339 37.61 -43.98 45.50
CA CYS A 339 37.46 -42.94 44.48
C CYS A 339 38.08 -41.58 44.86
N LYS A 340 38.33 -41.29 46.16
CA LYS A 340 38.83 -39.98 46.62
C LYS A 340 40.11 -39.48 45.93
N GLY A 341 40.98 -40.40 45.51
CA GLY A 341 42.23 -40.09 44.82
C GLY A 341 42.11 -40.01 43.29
N HIS A 342 40.95 -40.34 42.73
CA HIS A 342 40.77 -40.41 41.29
C HIS A 342 40.45 -39.01 40.70
N PRO A 343 41.04 -38.63 39.55
CA PRO A 343 40.80 -37.32 38.94
C PRO A 343 39.32 -37.03 38.67
N ALA A 344 38.53 -38.04 38.29
CA ALA A 344 37.09 -37.87 38.06
C ALA A 344 36.30 -37.49 39.33
N TYR A 345 36.77 -37.90 40.51
CA TYR A 345 36.17 -37.48 41.78
C TYR A 345 36.68 -36.10 42.20
N GLN A 346 38.01 -35.89 42.17
CA GLN A 346 38.61 -34.62 42.58
C GLN A 346 38.12 -33.43 41.74
N ASN A 347 38.01 -33.61 40.43
CA ASN A 347 37.49 -32.60 39.52
C ASN A 347 36.00 -32.31 39.70
N MET A 348 35.27 -33.08 40.52
CA MET A 348 33.85 -32.89 40.78
C MET A 348 33.59 -32.21 42.14
N VAL A 349 34.51 -32.33 43.09
CA VAL A 349 34.36 -31.78 44.44
C VAL A 349 34.30 -30.25 44.38
N GLY A 350 33.33 -29.66 45.08
CA GLY A 350 33.15 -28.21 45.19
C GLY A 350 32.46 -27.55 44.00
N GLN A 351 32.04 -28.31 42.97
CA GLN A 351 31.29 -27.76 41.84
C GLN A 351 29.80 -27.59 42.17
N PRO A 352 29.14 -26.54 41.64
CA PRO A 352 27.69 -26.39 41.78
C PRO A 352 26.95 -27.49 41.00
N GLY A 353 25.76 -27.89 41.48
CA GLY A 353 24.91 -28.90 40.85
C GLY A 353 25.01 -30.28 41.51
N SER A 354 24.83 -31.35 40.72
CA SER A 354 24.81 -32.72 41.24
C SER A 354 26.13 -33.10 41.92
N THR A 355 26.06 -33.52 43.18
CA THR A 355 27.23 -33.97 43.94
C THR A 355 27.68 -35.37 43.51
N CYS A 356 28.92 -35.75 43.84
CA CYS A 356 29.42 -37.11 43.58
C CYS A 356 28.52 -38.19 44.20
N TRP A 357 27.98 -37.93 45.41
CA TRP A 357 27.05 -38.84 46.08
C TRP A 357 25.72 -38.96 45.33
N GLN A 358 25.15 -37.86 44.85
CA GLN A 358 23.91 -37.89 44.08
C GLN A 358 24.09 -38.68 42.77
N LEU A 359 25.20 -38.47 42.06
CA LEU A 359 25.50 -39.24 40.85
C LEU A 359 25.71 -40.73 41.14
N PHE A 360 26.30 -41.07 42.29
CA PHE A 360 26.42 -42.45 42.74
C PHE A 360 25.05 -43.05 43.10
N ALA A 361 24.21 -42.34 43.85
CA ALA A 361 22.87 -42.78 44.22
C ALA A 361 21.97 -42.96 42.99
N ASP A 362 22.05 -42.06 42.01
CA ASP A 362 21.39 -42.19 40.71
C ASP A 362 21.86 -43.45 39.97
N TYR A 363 23.17 -43.72 40.01
CA TYR A 363 23.73 -44.92 39.40
C TYR A 363 23.25 -46.21 40.10
N ILE A 364 23.26 -46.27 41.43
CA ILE A 364 22.70 -47.40 42.19
C ILE A 364 21.20 -47.57 41.88
N SER A 365 20.44 -46.46 41.80
CA SER A 365 19.03 -46.49 41.44
C SER A 365 18.81 -47.05 40.03
N SER A 366 19.70 -46.71 39.08
CA SER A 366 19.67 -47.29 37.73
C SER A 366 19.95 -48.80 37.74
N LEU A 367 20.91 -49.27 38.56
CA LEU A 367 21.17 -50.70 38.72
C LEU A 367 19.98 -51.44 39.34
N ARG A 368 19.27 -50.84 40.30
CA ARG A 368 18.06 -51.44 40.89
C ARG A 368 16.96 -51.59 39.86
N LYS A 369 16.77 -50.56 39.03
CA LYS A 369 15.82 -50.59 37.93
C LYS A 369 16.18 -51.68 36.91
N ASP A 370 17.45 -51.77 36.51
CA ASP A 370 17.92 -52.80 35.59
C ASP A 370 17.69 -54.21 36.16
N LEU A 371 17.96 -54.43 37.45
CA LEU A 371 17.65 -55.70 38.13
C LEU A 371 16.15 -56.01 38.13
N SER A 372 15.29 -55.02 38.39
CA SER A 372 13.83 -55.18 38.38
C SER A 372 13.33 -55.56 36.98
N ASP A 373 13.85 -54.91 35.93
CA ASP A 373 13.48 -55.19 34.54
C ASP A 373 14.04 -56.55 34.06
N ASP A 374 15.25 -56.91 34.49
CA ASP A 374 15.83 -58.25 34.28
C ASP A 374 15.02 -59.34 34.97
N LYS A 375 14.59 -59.12 36.23
CA LYS A 375 13.72 -60.05 36.96
C LYS A 375 12.42 -60.30 36.21
N LYS A 376 11.74 -59.24 35.75
CA LYS A 376 10.50 -59.34 34.96
C LYS A 376 10.74 -60.13 33.66
N TYR A 377 11.86 -59.87 33.00
CA TYR A 377 12.23 -60.59 31.78
C TYR A 377 12.48 -62.08 32.05
N VAL A 378 13.32 -62.42 33.04
CA VAL A 378 13.64 -63.79 33.41
C VAL A 378 12.38 -64.56 33.81
N LEU A 379 11.51 -63.96 34.63
CA LEU A 379 10.21 -64.52 35.01
C LEU A 379 9.30 -64.84 33.81
N LYS A 380 9.34 -64.00 32.78
CA LYS A 380 8.57 -64.23 31.55
C LYS A 380 9.10 -65.41 30.74
N ILE A 381 10.41 -65.63 30.71
CA ILE A 381 11.03 -66.66 29.86
C ILE A 381 11.27 -68.00 30.55
N ILE A 382 11.32 -68.03 31.89
CA ILE A 382 11.60 -69.23 32.68
C ILE A 382 10.42 -70.21 32.65
N GLY A 383 9.17 -69.71 32.67
CA GLY A 383 7.97 -70.56 32.78
C GLY A 383 8.06 -71.47 34.02
N ASP A 384 7.81 -72.77 33.83
CA ASP A 384 7.90 -73.80 34.87
C ASP A 384 9.30 -74.47 34.96
N ASN A 385 10.27 -74.00 34.17
CA ASN A 385 11.59 -74.61 34.14
C ASN A 385 12.35 -74.36 35.45
N LYS A 386 12.93 -75.43 36.01
CA LYS A 386 13.77 -75.37 37.20
C LYS A 386 15.23 -75.58 36.86
N PHE A 387 16.09 -74.72 37.41
CA PHE A 387 17.53 -74.77 37.20
C PHE A 387 18.24 -75.15 38.50
N LYS A 388 19.28 -75.98 38.39
CA LYS A 388 20.03 -76.49 39.56
C LYS A 388 21.07 -75.49 40.10
N ASN A 389 21.58 -74.61 39.24
CA ASN A 389 22.58 -73.60 39.56
C ASN A 389 22.43 -72.37 38.65
N VAL A 390 23.08 -71.27 39.02
CA VAL A 390 23.03 -70.03 38.26
C VAL A 390 23.66 -70.20 36.87
N GLU A 391 24.66 -71.07 36.70
CA GLU A 391 25.29 -71.32 35.40
C GLU A 391 24.29 -71.89 34.39
N SER A 392 23.40 -72.78 34.83
CA SER A 392 22.35 -73.37 33.98
C SER A 392 21.29 -72.33 33.62
N LEU A 393 20.90 -71.47 34.57
CA LEU A 393 20.00 -70.35 34.31
C LEU A 393 20.65 -69.33 33.36
N ALA A 394 21.91 -68.97 33.60
CA ALA A 394 22.66 -68.02 32.78
C ALA A 394 22.83 -68.52 31.35
N LYS A 395 23.11 -69.82 31.15
CA LYS A 395 23.16 -70.40 29.80
C LYS A 395 21.83 -70.28 29.07
N PHE A 396 20.72 -70.58 29.75
CA PHE A 396 19.38 -70.49 29.19
C PHE A 396 18.96 -69.03 28.87
N VAL A 397 19.33 -68.09 29.73
CA VAL A 397 18.95 -66.67 29.57
C VAL A 397 19.83 -65.96 28.54
N ARG A 398 21.14 -66.23 28.52
CA ARG A 398 22.11 -65.58 27.59
C ARG A 398 21.80 -65.86 26.11
N GLU A 399 21.17 -66.98 25.78
CA GLU A 399 20.70 -67.26 24.42
C GLU A 399 19.62 -66.27 23.95
N LYS A 400 18.98 -65.52 24.86
CA LYS A 400 17.85 -64.64 24.56
C LYS A 400 18.05 -63.17 24.95
N LYS A 401 18.78 -62.89 26.04
CA LYS A 401 19.17 -61.54 26.49
C LYS A 401 20.46 -61.63 27.28
N ASP A 402 21.40 -60.71 27.01
CA ASP A 402 22.59 -60.58 27.84
C ASP A 402 22.23 -59.88 29.15
N ILE A 403 22.30 -60.61 30.25
CA ILE A 403 22.02 -60.13 31.61
C ILE A 403 23.28 -60.31 32.43
N SER A 404 23.62 -59.30 33.24
CA SER A 404 24.76 -59.35 34.15
C SER A 404 24.68 -60.59 35.05
N TYR A 405 25.82 -61.27 35.24
CA TYR A 405 25.89 -62.44 36.11
C TYR A 405 25.49 -62.10 37.56
N ASP A 406 25.78 -60.89 38.04
CA ASP A 406 25.31 -60.42 39.36
C ASP A 406 23.79 -60.36 39.44
N ASN A 407 23.13 -59.81 38.42
CA ASN A 407 21.66 -59.76 38.36
C ASN A 407 21.07 -61.17 38.28
N LEU A 408 21.67 -62.07 37.47
CA LEU A 408 21.22 -63.45 37.36
C LEU A 408 21.38 -64.22 38.67
N ASN A 409 22.48 -64.02 39.41
CA ASN A 409 22.68 -64.59 40.74
C ASN A 409 21.57 -64.14 41.70
N ARG A 410 21.32 -62.82 41.79
CA ARG A 410 20.28 -62.27 42.67
C ARG A 410 18.89 -62.76 42.32
N ILE A 411 18.57 -62.85 41.03
CA ILE A 411 17.28 -63.37 40.55
C ILE A 411 17.16 -64.86 40.87
N PHE A 412 18.22 -65.66 40.68
CA PHE A 412 18.23 -67.08 41.00
C PHE A 412 18.05 -67.35 42.49
N ASP A 413 18.77 -66.63 43.36
CA ASP A 413 18.63 -66.73 44.80
C ASP A 413 17.20 -66.42 45.24
N TRP A 414 16.58 -65.40 44.64
CA TRP A 414 15.17 -65.09 44.87
C TRP A 414 14.24 -66.20 44.38
N LEU A 415 14.47 -66.77 43.20
CA LEU A 415 13.69 -67.91 42.68
C LEU A 415 13.77 -69.12 43.61
N GLN A 416 14.96 -69.43 44.14
CA GLN A 416 15.14 -70.52 45.10
C GLN A 416 14.39 -70.27 46.42
N ARG A 417 14.43 -69.04 46.94
CA ARG A 417 13.68 -68.66 48.16
C ARG A 417 12.18 -68.75 47.94
N ARG A 418 11.68 -68.26 46.80
CA ARG A 418 10.26 -68.34 46.40
C ARG A 418 9.78 -69.79 46.33
N ASP A 419 10.55 -70.66 45.67
CA ASP A 419 10.21 -72.08 45.52
C ASP A 419 10.25 -72.84 46.87
N ALA A 420 11.09 -72.41 47.83
CA ALA A 420 11.23 -73.04 49.13
C ALA A 420 10.20 -72.58 50.18
N SER A 421 9.69 -71.34 50.09
CA SER A 421 8.87 -70.71 51.14
C SER A 421 7.47 -70.27 50.69
N GLY A 422 7.18 -70.25 49.38
CA GLY A 422 5.95 -69.65 48.84
C GLY A 422 5.88 -68.13 48.99
N ASP A 423 6.93 -67.49 49.48
CA ASP A 423 6.99 -66.05 49.71
C ASP A 423 7.17 -65.29 48.38
N THR A 424 6.27 -64.35 48.12
CA THR A 424 6.26 -63.49 46.94
C THR A 424 6.83 -62.11 47.20
N SER A 425 7.40 -61.88 48.40
CA SER A 425 7.99 -60.60 48.78
C SER A 425 9.00 -60.08 47.75
N ASP A 426 8.92 -58.77 47.46
CA ASP A 426 9.78 -58.11 46.50
C ASP A 426 11.19 -57.88 47.09
N ILE A 427 12.21 -58.22 46.29
CA ILE A 427 13.64 -58.07 46.58
C ILE A 427 13.99 -56.61 47.00
N ASP A 428 13.21 -55.63 46.54
CA ASP A 428 13.42 -54.21 46.83
C ASP A 428 13.15 -53.82 48.29
N SER A 429 12.56 -54.70 49.10
CA SER A 429 12.21 -54.41 50.50
C SER A 429 13.38 -54.47 51.50
N GLU A 430 14.55 -54.99 51.11
CA GLU A 430 15.66 -55.25 52.07
C GLU A 430 16.78 -54.20 52.13
N SER A 431 16.67 -53.04 51.49
CA SER A 431 17.68 -51.96 51.73
C SER A 431 17.09 -50.56 51.72
N SER A 432 16.18 -50.30 52.65
CA SER A 432 15.83 -48.95 53.08
C SER A 432 16.38 -48.72 54.47
N ASN A 433 17.66 -48.35 54.59
CA ASN A 433 18.23 -47.66 55.75
C ASN A 433 19.69 -47.31 55.49
N GLU A 434 19.91 -46.19 54.81
CA GLU A 434 21.10 -45.35 55.05
C GLU A 434 20.68 -43.90 54.74
N SER A 435 19.82 -43.39 55.62
CA SER A 435 19.71 -41.96 55.89
C SER A 435 20.83 -41.58 56.86
N MET A 436 21.62 -40.57 56.49
CA MET A 436 22.62 -39.77 57.25
C MET A 436 23.93 -39.67 56.44
N SER A 437 24.61 -38.54 56.27
CA SER A 437 24.53 -37.20 56.87
C SER A 437 25.11 -36.19 55.86
N THR A 438 24.68 -34.93 56.01
CA THR A 438 25.22 -33.70 55.40
C THR A 438 26.74 -33.62 55.33
#